data_AF-A0A8D8WTS7-F1
#
_entry.id   AF-A0A8D8WTS7-F1
#
_cell.length_a   1.000
_cell.length_b   1.000
_cell.length_c   1.000
_cell.angle_alpha   90.00
_cell.angle_beta   90.00
_cell.angle_gamma   90.00
#
_symmetry.space_group_name_H-M   'P 1'
#
loop_
_entity.id
_entity.type
_entity.pdbx_description
1 polymer ?
#
loop_
_entity_poly.entity_id
_entity_poly.type
_entity_poly.pdbx_seq_one_letter_code
_entity_poly.pdbx_strand_id
1 'polypeptide(L)'
;MDITILSTEVDSVKRFGRAQNNQRPIIMALTTWKRKMELISNGRKLKGTGISIREDFPQEVQRIRKSLYEEMMEHRRNGRKAYIRYDKLIVEGNENNGNKKEEDEKEEIEMMEDETKGGSGSEKGKKRQKLIWNLN
;
A
#
# COMPACT_ATOMS: atom_id res chain seq x y z
N MET A 1 -28.48 -7.45 -5.54
CA MET A 1 -27.13 -7.56 -6.13
C MET A 1 -27.12 -8.93 -6.73
N ASP A 2 -27.34 -9.01 -8.04
CA ASP A 2 -27.81 -10.25 -8.63
C ASP A 2 -26.65 -10.84 -9.44
N ILE A 3 -25.63 -11.28 -8.71
CA ILE A 3 -24.49 -12.00 -9.27
C ILE A 3 -24.74 -13.48 -9.01
N THR A 4 -25.06 -14.22 -10.06
CA THR A 4 -25.24 -15.67 -10.02
C THR A 4 -23.90 -16.36 -10.24
N ILE A 5 -23.34 -16.95 -9.18
CA ILE A 5 -22.10 -17.76 -9.26
C ILE A 5 -22.51 -19.21 -9.50
N LEU A 6 -21.93 -19.84 -10.53
CA LEU A 6 -22.12 -21.27 -10.76
C LEU A 6 -21.17 -22.06 -9.85
N SER A 7 -21.57 -23.26 -9.42
CA SER A 7 -20.70 -24.12 -8.59
C SER A 7 -19.40 -24.49 -9.30
N THR A 8 -19.41 -24.56 -10.63
CA THR A 8 -18.24 -24.82 -11.47
C THR A 8 -17.23 -23.67 -11.51
N GLU A 9 -17.58 -22.48 -11.02
CA GLU A 9 -16.67 -21.32 -10.94
C GLU A 9 -15.92 -21.24 -9.62
N VAL A 10 -16.24 -22.13 -8.67
CA VAL A 10 -15.69 -22.14 -7.31
C VAL A 10 -14.83 -23.40 -7.14
N ASP A 11 -13.53 -23.18 -6.95
CA ASP A 11 -12.59 -24.29 -6.76
C ASP A 11 -12.63 -24.79 -5.31
N SER A 12 -12.69 -23.88 -4.33
CA SER A 12 -12.76 -24.25 -2.92
C SER A 12 -13.31 -23.14 -2.04
N VAL A 13 -13.92 -23.53 -0.92
CA VAL A 13 -14.42 -22.61 0.10
C VAL A 13 -14.05 -23.15 1.48
N LYS A 14 -13.44 -22.31 2.32
CA LYS A 14 -13.08 -22.68 3.70
C LYS A 14 -13.23 -21.51 4.65
N ARG A 15 -13.53 -21.79 5.92
CA ARG A 15 -13.47 -20.79 6.99
C ARG A 15 -12.03 -20.66 7.50
N PHE A 16 -11.55 -19.43 7.62
CA PHE A 16 -10.21 -19.13 8.12
C PHE A 16 -10.22 -18.88 9.63
N GLY A 17 -9.23 -19.40 10.35
CA GLY A 17 -9.05 -19.21 11.80
C GLY A 17 -9.67 -20.28 12.71
N ARG A 18 -9.32 -20.21 14.01
CA ARG A 18 -9.68 -21.20 15.04
C ARG A 18 -11.16 -21.19 15.41
N ALA A 19 -11.64 -22.34 15.89
CA ALA A 19 -13.03 -22.55 16.29
C ALA A 19 -13.46 -22.02 17.65
N GLN A 20 -13.13 -20.76 17.89
CA GLN A 20 -13.35 -20.11 19.18
C GLN A 20 -14.40 -19.00 19.10
N ASN A 21 -14.63 -18.43 17.91
CA ASN A 21 -15.57 -17.32 17.73
C ASN A 21 -16.38 -17.46 16.43
N ASN A 22 -17.62 -16.96 16.44
CA ASN A 22 -18.66 -17.29 15.45
C ASN A 22 -18.53 -16.51 14.13
N GLN A 23 -17.75 -15.43 14.11
CA GLN A 23 -17.53 -14.60 12.91
C GLN A 23 -16.13 -14.83 12.34
N ARG A 24 -15.99 -15.89 11.55
CA ARG A 24 -14.75 -16.23 10.86
C ARG A 24 -14.78 -15.82 9.39
N PRO A 25 -13.70 -15.22 8.86
CA PRO A 25 -13.60 -14.94 7.43
C PRO A 25 -13.74 -16.21 6.61
N ILE A 26 -14.37 -16.09 5.45
CA ILE A 26 -14.47 -17.16 4.46
C ILE A 26 -13.42 -16.87 3.38
N ILE A 27 -12.54 -17.83 3.13
CA ILE A 27 -11.62 -17.80 2.00
C ILE A 27 -12.25 -18.65 0.89
N MET A 28 -12.37 -18.05 -0.28
CA MET A 28 -12.93 -18.67 -1.47
C MET A 28 -11.90 -18.58 -2.60
N ALA A 29 -11.61 -19.72 -3.23
CA ALA A 29 -10.85 -19.80 -4.46
C ALA A 29 -11.82 -19.90 -5.64
N LEU A 30 -11.54 -19.13 -6.69
CA LEU A 30 -12.34 -19.07 -7.91
C LEU A 30 -11.50 -19.56 -9.07
N THR A 31 -12.13 -20.24 -10.01
CA THR A 31 -11.48 -20.80 -11.18
C THR A 31 -10.93 -19.73 -12.12
N THR A 32 -11.56 -18.55 -12.17
CA THR A 32 -11.16 -17.45 -13.06
C THR A 32 -10.94 -16.13 -12.35
N TRP A 33 -9.88 -15.41 -12.76
CA TRP A 33 -9.57 -14.07 -12.28
C TRP A 33 -10.67 -13.05 -12.62
N LYS A 34 -11.28 -13.17 -13.81
CA LYS A 34 -12.36 -12.28 -14.25
C LYS A 34 -13.52 -12.28 -13.26
N ARG A 35 -13.89 -13.47 -12.76
CA ARG A 35 -14.95 -13.62 -11.76
C ARG A 35 -14.58 -12.95 -10.44
N LYS A 36 -13.34 -13.13 -9.99
CA LYS A 36 -12.82 -12.43 -8.79
C LYS A 36 -12.94 -10.91 -8.92
N MET A 37 -12.57 -10.35 -10.06
CA MET A 37 -12.64 -8.89 -10.31
C MET A 37 -14.09 -8.37 -10.32
N GLU A 38 -15.01 -9.13 -10.89
CA GLU A 38 -16.42 -8.79 -10.90
C GLU A 38 -17.00 -8.75 -9.47
N LEU A 39 -16.65 -9.73 -8.63
CA LEU A 39 -17.10 -9.77 -7.23
C LEU A 39 -16.51 -8.62 -6.42
N ILE A 40 -15.21 -8.34 -6.57
CA ILE A 40 -14.54 -7.25 -5.84
C ILE A 40 -15.11 -5.89 -6.26
N SER A 41 -15.33 -5.66 -7.56
CA SER A 41 -15.86 -4.37 -8.05
C SER A 41 -17.27 -4.10 -7.52
N ASN A 42 -18.12 -5.13 -7.43
CA ASN A 42 -19.46 -5.02 -6.87
C ASN A 42 -19.49 -5.03 -5.33
N GLY A 43 -18.38 -5.31 -4.64
CA GLY A 43 -18.30 -5.33 -3.17
C GLY A 43 -18.74 -4.02 -2.51
N ARG A 44 -18.68 -2.89 -3.22
CA ARG A 44 -19.21 -1.59 -2.75
C ARG A 44 -20.70 -1.62 -2.46
N LYS A 45 -21.47 -2.48 -3.15
CA LYS A 45 -22.91 -2.66 -2.97
C LYS A 45 -23.26 -3.38 -1.66
N LEU A 46 -22.29 -4.00 -0.99
CA LEU A 46 -22.47 -4.67 0.31
C LEU A 46 -22.41 -3.70 1.50
N LYS A 47 -22.20 -2.40 1.25
CA LYS A 47 -22.19 -1.39 2.31
C LYS A 47 -23.52 -1.40 3.08
N GLY A 48 -23.46 -1.52 4.40
CA GLY A 48 -24.63 -1.59 5.28
C GLY A 48 -25.10 -3.01 5.62
N THR A 49 -24.58 -4.05 4.96
CA THR A 49 -24.96 -5.45 5.23
C THR A 49 -24.15 -6.11 6.36
N GLY A 50 -23.10 -5.45 6.86
CA GLY A 50 -22.13 -6.05 7.79
C GLY A 50 -21.14 -7.02 7.14
N ILE A 51 -21.26 -7.29 5.83
CA ILE A 51 -20.37 -8.17 5.07
C ILE A 51 -19.42 -7.33 4.23
N SER A 52 -18.17 -7.79 4.10
CA SER A 52 -17.20 -7.18 3.18
C SER A 52 -16.43 -8.24 2.40
N ILE A 53 -16.05 -7.89 1.18
CA ILE A 53 -15.23 -8.72 0.30
C ILE A 53 -13.89 -8.00 0.09
N ARG A 54 -12.79 -8.72 0.24
CA ARG A 54 -11.42 -8.25 0.08
C ARG A 54 -10.61 -9.30 -0.65
N GLU A 55 -9.51 -8.88 -1.26
CA GLU A 55 -8.52 -9.78 -1.82
C GLU A 55 -7.59 -10.30 -0.71
N ASP A 56 -7.18 -11.56 -0.83
CA ASP A 56 -6.18 -12.18 0.03
C ASP A 56 -4.78 -11.84 -0.50
N PHE A 57 -3.97 -11.18 0.33
CA PHE A 57 -2.64 -10.69 -0.02
C PHE A 57 -1.58 -11.35 0.87
N PRO A 58 -0.34 -11.53 0.39
CA PRO A 58 0.75 -11.95 1.26
C PRO A 58 1.00 -10.94 2.38
N GLN A 59 1.56 -11.41 3.50
CA GLN A 59 1.71 -10.61 4.72
C GLN A 59 2.54 -9.34 4.53
N GLU A 60 3.51 -9.34 3.62
CA GLU A 60 4.29 -8.16 3.24
C GLU A 60 3.40 -7.06 2.63
N VAL A 61 2.61 -7.43 1.62
CA VAL A 61 1.66 -6.50 0.97
C VAL A 61 0.62 -6.02 1.97
N GLN A 62 0.14 -6.87 2.89
CA GLN A 62 -0.78 -6.42 3.94
C GLN A 62 -0.16 -5.35 4.85
N ARG A 63 1.13 -5.49 5.21
CA ARG A 63 1.85 -4.50 6.02
C ARG A 63 1.97 -3.17 5.29
N ILE A 64 2.41 -3.19 4.03
CA ILE A 64 2.53 -1.98 3.19
C ILE A 64 1.15 -1.30 3.02
N ARG A 65 0.10 -2.08 2.77
CA ARG A 65 -1.25 -1.53 2.64
C ARG A 65 -1.76 -0.86 3.92
N LYS A 66 -1.33 -1.35 5.09
CA LYS A 66 -1.69 -0.76 6.37
C LYS A 66 -1.04 0.61 6.56
N SER A 67 0.24 0.77 6.21
CA SER A 67 0.91 2.09 6.27
C SER A 67 0.31 3.07 5.26
N LEU A 68 0.09 2.63 4.01
CA LEU A 68 -0.50 3.48 2.97
C LEU A 68 -1.95 3.91 3.27
N TYR A 69 -2.66 3.19 4.14
CA TYR A 69 -4.04 3.51 4.47
C TYR A 69 -4.16 4.86 5.19
N GLU A 70 -3.22 5.18 6.08
CA GLU A 70 -3.20 6.44 6.81
C GLU A 70 -2.98 7.63 5.87
N GLU A 71 -1.96 7.53 5.01
CA GLU A 71 -1.66 8.52 3.97
C GLU A 71 -2.85 8.70 3.01
N MET A 72 -3.46 7.59 2.53
CA MET A 72 -4.65 7.64 1.69
C MET A 72 -5.81 8.41 2.34
N MET A 73 -6.02 8.22 3.65
CA MET A 73 -7.08 8.90 4.38
C MET A 73 -6.80 10.40 4.52
N GLU A 74 -5.54 10.79 4.71
CA GLU A 74 -5.14 12.21 4.72
C GLU A 74 -5.40 12.88 3.37
N HIS A 75 -4.97 12.26 2.26
CA HIS A 75 -5.27 12.77 0.92
C HIS A 75 -6.77 12.97 0.70
N ARG A 76 -7.60 12.02 1.15
CA ARG A 76 -9.06 12.11 1.07
C ARG A 76 -9.64 13.22 1.94
N ARG A 77 -9.10 13.45 3.14
CA ARG A 77 -9.49 14.57 4.01
C ARG A 77 -9.19 15.92 3.35
N ASN A 78 -8.09 16.01 2.61
CA ASN A 78 -7.70 17.19 1.85
C ASN A 78 -8.47 17.34 0.52
N GLY A 79 -9.56 16.59 0.32
CA GLY A 79 -10.41 16.65 -0.87
C GLY A 79 -9.84 15.98 -2.12
N ARG A 80 -8.67 15.32 -2.04
CA ARG A 80 -8.05 14.61 -3.16
C ARG A 80 -8.60 13.20 -3.27
N LYS A 81 -8.79 12.71 -4.50
CA LYS A 81 -9.17 11.31 -4.74
C LYS A 81 -7.94 10.42 -4.63
N ALA A 82 -7.89 9.60 -3.57
CA ALA A 82 -6.80 8.65 -3.35
C ALA A 82 -7.32 7.22 -3.14
N TYR A 83 -6.60 6.23 -3.66
CA TYR A 83 -6.92 4.81 -3.49
C TYR A 83 -5.66 3.93 -3.56
N ILE A 84 -5.69 2.81 -2.85
CA ILE A 84 -4.57 1.85 -2.83
C ILE A 84 -4.85 0.73 -3.82
N ARG A 85 -3.90 0.49 -4.74
CA ARG A 85 -3.90 -0.64 -5.67
C ARG A 85 -2.70 -1.52 -5.38
N TYR A 86 -2.97 -2.78 -5.02
CA TYR A 86 -1.95 -3.72 -4.55
C TYR A 86 -1.12 -3.13 -3.39
N ASP A 87 0.13 -2.75 -3.63
CA ASP A 87 1.11 -2.18 -2.68
C ASP A 87 1.39 -0.69 -2.92
N LYS A 88 0.60 -0.02 -3.77
CA LYS A 88 0.83 1.39 -4.17
C LYS A 88 -0.36 2.28 -3.83
N LEU A 89 -0.07 3.49 -3.37
CA LEU A 89 -1.03 4.57 -3.24
C LEU A 89 -1.11 5.34 -4.55
N ILE A 90 -2.33 5.52 -5.07
CA ILE A 90 -2.60 6.32 -6.26
C ILE A 90 -3.42 7.53 -5.84
N VAL A 91 -2.94 8.72 -6.18
CA VAL A 91 -3.61 9.99 -5.93
C VAL A 91 -3.89 10.65 -7.28
N GLU A 92 -5.17 10.89 -7.58
CA GLU A 92 -5.61 11.52 -8.83
C GLU A 92 -5.03 12.95 -8.90
N GLY A 93 -4.36 13.27 -10.01
CA GLY A 93 -3.67 14.55 -10.22
C GLY A 93 -2.19 14.56 -9.82
N ASN A 94 -1.61 13.42 -9.43
CA ASN A 94 -0.17 13.29 -9.25
C ASN A 94 0.34 12.14 -10.14
N GLU A 95 0.84 12.47 -11.34
CA GLU A 95 1.43 11.52 -12.29
C GLU A 95 2.85 11.07 -11.90
N ASN A 96 3.25 11.21 -10.63
CA ASN A 96 4.55 10.78 -10.16
C ASN A 96 4.55 9.28 -9.80
N ASN A 97 4.16 8.42 -10.73
CA ASN A 97 4.44 6.99 -10.65
C ASN A 97 5.88 6.74 -11.13
N GLY A 98 6.88 6.94 -10.28
CA GLY A 98 8.26 6.52 -10.60
C GLY A 98 9.39 7.05 -9.72
N ASN A 99 9.31 8.29 -9.22
CA ASN A 99 10.55 9.00 -8.88
C ASN A 99 11.08 8.88 -7.46
N LYS A 100 10.49 8.07 -6.56
CA LYS A 100 11.13 7.86 -5.25
C LYS A 100 12.48 7.13 -5.36
N LYS A 101 12.68 6.28 -6.38
CA LYS A 101 14.00 5.67 -6.62
C LYS A 101 15.04 6.66 -7.13
N GLU A 102 14.63 7.69 -7.88
CA GLU A 102 15.57 8.68 -8.39
C GLU A 102 16.03 9.66 -7.31
N GLU A 103 15.20 9.96 -6.30
CA GLU A 103 15.62 10.81 -5.18
C GLU A 103 16.58 10.06 -4.26
N ASP A 104 16.31 8.79 -3.94
CA ASP A 104 17.22 7.95 -3.14
C ASP A 104 18.55 7.68 -3.89
N GLU A 105 18.51 7.39 -5.20
CA GLU A 105 19.73 7.22 -6.03
C GLU A 105 20.50 8.53 -6.20
N LYS A 106 19.83 9.69 -6.27
CA LYS A 106 20.50 11.01 -6.33
C LYS A 106 21.16 11.36 -5.00
N GLU A 107 20.52 11.08 -3.86
CA GLU A 107 21.14 11.26 -2.55
C GLU A 107 22.36 10.32 -2.38
N GLU A 108 22.28 9.09 -2.85
CA GLU A 108 23.40 8.13 -2.80
C GLU A 108 24.57 8.53 -3.71
N ILE A 109 24.29 9.05 -4.92
CA ILE A 109 25.30 9.59 -5.84
C ILE A 109 25.92 10.89 -5.30
N GLU A 110 25.12 11.80 -4.73
CA GLU A 110 25.59 13.06 -4.17
C GLU A 110 26.50 12.82 -2.94
N MET A 111 26.19 11.82 -2.11
CA MET A 111 27.06 11.38 -1.01
C MET A 111 28.40 10.79 -1.50
N MET A 112 28.41 10.05 -2.62
CA MET A 112 29.65 9.51 -3.19
C MET A 112 30.53 10.57 -3.89
N GLU A 113 29.92 11.60 -4.47
CA GLU A 113 30.66 12.69 -5.13
C GLU A 113 31.38 13.62 -4.14
N ASP A 114 30.85 13.79 -2.93
CA ASP A 114 31.45 14.64 -1.89
C ASP A 114 32.67 13.95 -1.24
N GLU A 115 32.69 12.62 -1.15
CA GLU A 115 33.85 11.86 -0.63
C GLU A 115 35.05 11.86 -1.58
N THR A 116 34.82 11.95 -2.90
CA THR A 116 35.92 11.92 -3.88
C THR A 116 36.64 13.26 -4.07
N LYS A 117 36.09 14.37 -3.56
CA LYS A 117 36.70 15.71 -3.65
C LYS A 117 37.59 16.10 -2.47
N GLY A 118 37.80 15.22 -1.50
CA GLY A 118 38.60 15.48 -0.29
C GLY A 118 40.04 14.96 -0.34
N GLY A 119 40.83 15.36 -1.34
CA GLY A 119 42.20 14.88 -1.53
C GLY A 119 43.25 15.96 -1.82
N SER A 120 43.35 17.00 -0.98
CA SER A 120 44.61 17.64 -0.51
C SER A 120 44.39 19.07 -0.01
N GLY A 121 44.91 19.39 1.19
CA GLY A 121 45.38 20.75 1.48
C GLY A 121 44.58 21.62 2.47
N SER A 122 44.98 21.52 3.74
CA SER A 122 44.99 22.56 4.77
C SER A 122 43.77 22.76 5.68
N GLU A 123 44.12 22.70 6.95
CA GLU A 123 43.34 22.83 8.16
C GLU A 123 42.93 24.27 8.42
N LYS A 124 41.61 24.52 8.55
CA LYS A 124 41.01 25.62 9.32
C LYS A 124 39.50 25.38 9.45
N GLY A 125 39.05 25.26 10.70
CA GLY A 125 37.74 24.73 11.04
C GLY A 125 36.53 25.56 10.60
N LYS A 126 35.37 24.92 10.67
CA LYS A 126 34.07 25.51 11.00
C LYS A 126 33.16 24.40 11.53
N LYS A 127 32.87 24.47 12.84
CA LYS A 127 31.79 23.73 13.49
C LYS A 127 30.51 23.91 12.67
N ARG A 128 29.90 22.83 12.18
CA ARG A 128 28.49 22.85 11.75
C ARG A 128 27.68 22.12 12.82
N GLN A 129 26.88 22.91 13.52
CA GLN A 129 25.98 22.48 14.58
C GLN A 129 24.93 21.52 14.01
N LYS A 130 24.78 20.39 14.69
CA LYS A 130 23.72 19.41 14.49
C LYS A 130 22.40 20.04 14.97
N LEU A 131 21.59 20.53 14.04
CA LEU A 131 20.21 20.96 14.33
C LEU A 131 19.34 19.71 14.45
N ILE A 132 19.04 19.36 15.70
CA ILE A 132 18.05 18.35 16.07
C ILE A 132 16.69 19.03 15.96
N TRP A 133 15.83 18.58 15.05
CA TRP A 133 14.42 18.95 15.08
C TRP A 133 13.69 17.96 16.00
N ASN A 134 13.38 18.42 17.21
CA ASN A 134 12.28 17.86 17.99
C ASN A 134 10.97 18.46 17.43
N LEU A 135 10.00 17.62 17.10
CA LEU A 135 8.63 18.05 16.83
C LEU A 135 7.78 17.74 18.08
N ASN A 136 7.12 18.79 18.57
CA ASN A 136 5.97 18.70 19.47
C ASN A 136 4.76 18.09 18.75
#